data_AF-U5CUL0-F1
#
_entry.id   AF-U5CUL0-F1
#
_cell.length_a   1.000
_cell.length_b   1.000
_cell.length_c   1.000
_cell.angle_alpha   90.00
_cell.angle_beta   90.00
_cell.angle_gamma   90.00
#
_symmetry.space_group_name_H-M   'P 1'
#
loop_
_entity.id
_entity.type
_entity.pdbx_description
1 polymer ?
#
loop_
_entity_poly.entity_id
_entity_poly.type
_entity_poly.pdbx_seq_one_letter_code
_entity_poly.pdbx_strand_id
1 'polypeptide(L)'
;MFYISFHKYANQGLYKNEFEGLAFPNGLVGGPATITGESILRETWQMEMGYSKWVDLGILMGMVVFYRLMFLGILKLSEKERPVVRGFLVWHRKQATKVLDPMP
;
A
#
# COMPACT_ATOMS: atom_id res chain seq x y z
N MET A 1 17.63 3.26 4.50
CA MET A 1 16.80 2.32 3.69
C MET A 1 15.41 2.95 3.52
N PHE A 2 15.14 3.59 2.38
CA PHE A 2 13.86 4.25 2.11
C PHE A 2 12.82 3.21 1.67
N TYR A 3 12.05 2.66 2.61
CA TYR A 3 10.93 1.79 2.28
C TYR A 3 9.75 2.62 1.76
N ILE A 4 9.23 2.23 0.59
CA ILE A 4 7.92 2.67 0.07
C ILE A 4 6.87 2.00 0.96
N SER A 5 6.62 2.58 2.13
CA SER A 5 5.61 2.10 3.08
C SER A 5 4.45 3.08 3.11
N PHE A 6 3.23 2.55 3.20
CA PHE A 6 2.00 3.36 3.35
C PHE A 6 2.16 4.42 4.46
N HIS A 7 2.72 4.01 5.61
CA HIS A 7 2.98 4.89 6.74
C HIS A 7 3.95 6.04 6.42
N LYS A 8 4.93 5.83 5.54
CA LYS A 8 5.84 6.91 5.12
C LYS A 8 5.06 8.03 4.43
N TYR A 9 4.27 7.69 3.40
CA TYR A 9 3.49 8.69 2.64
C TYR A 9 2.34 9.29 3.46
N ALA A 10 1.68 8.50 4.30
CA ALA A 10 0.65 8.98 5.21
C ALA A 10 1.20 10.01 6.21
N ASN A 11 2.34 9.70 6.84
CA ASN A 11 2.97 10.62 7.79
C ASN A 11 3.51 11.87 7.08
N GLN A 12 4.15 11.72 5.92
CA GLN A 12 4.64 12.88 5.15
C GLN A 12 3.49 13.80 4.70
N GLY A 13 2.39 13.24 4.20
CA GLY A 13 1.21 14.02 3.83
C GLY A 13 0.55 14.71 5.02
N LEU A 14 0.42 14.03 6.16
CA LEU A 14 -0.18 14.59 7.37
C LEU A 14 0.66 15.72 7.97
N TYR A 15 1.98 15.53 8.07
CA TYR A 15 2.87 16.57 8.58
C TYR A 15 2.97 17.75 7.61
N LYS A 16 3.03 17.53 6.29
CA LYS A 16 2.95 18.64 5.33
C LYS A 16 1.61 19.38 5.43
N ASN A 17 0.51 18.68 5.66
CA ASN A 17 -0.81 19.33 5.80
C ASN A 17 -0.92 20.19 7.06
N GLU A 18 -0.36 19.72 8.18
CA GLU A 18 -0.50 20.41 9.47
C GLU A 18 0.48 21.56 9.65
N PHE A 19 1.68 21.49 9.05
CA PHE A 19 2.74 22.47 9.29
C PHE A 19 2.90 23.50 8.16
N GLU A 20 2.52 23.20 6.92
CA GLU A 20 2.68 24.13 5.79
C GLU A 20 1.79 25.38 5.97
N GLY A 21 2.39 26.57 5.89
CA GLY A 21 1.71 27.85 6.08
C GLY A 21 1.48 28.29 7.53
N LEU A 22 1.93 27.50 8.52
CA LEU A 22 1.87 27.89 9.94
C LEU A 22 3.24 28.33 10.46
N ALA A 23 3.23 29.27 11.40
CA ALA A 23 4.41 29.70 12.13
C ALA A 23 4.19 29.51 13.63
N PHE A 24 5.19 28.98 14.31
CA PHE A 24 5.13 28.66 15.74
C PHE A 24 6.13 29.52 16.52
N PRO A 25 5.84 29.87 17.79
CA PRO A 25 6.79 30.58 18.63
C PRO A 25 8.05 29.73 18.83
N ASN A 26 9.21 30.34 18.59
CA ASN A 26 10.49 29.64 18.68
C ASN A 26 11.02 29.69 20.11
N GLY A 27 11.25 28.52 20.71
CA GLY A 27 11.79 28.41 22.07
C GLY A 27 13.31 28.57 22.16
N LEU A 28 14.01 28.78 21.04
CA LEU A 28 15.47 28.90 20.99
C LEU A 28 15.92 30.30 21.42
N VAL A 29 16.73 30.35 22.48
CA VAL A 29 17.39 31.57 22.96
C VAL A 29 18.38 32.06 21.91
N GLY A 30 18.16 33.28 21.38
CA GLY A 30 19.01 33.91 20.37
C GLY A 30 18.63 33.61 18.91
N GLY A 31 17.54 32.88 18.67
CA GLY A 31 16.96 32.67 17.33
C GLY A 31 15.84 33.64 16.97
N PRO A 32 15.32 33.60 15.73
CA PRO A 32 14.12 34.37 15.35
C PRO A 32 12.93 33.96 16.23
N ALA A 33 12.10 34.94 16.63
CA ALA A 33 10.99 34.75 17.58
C ALA A 33 9.93 33.73 17.13
N THR A 34 9.86 33.44 15.83
CA THR A 34 8.95 32.47 15.23
C THR A 34 9.70 31.58 14.25
N ILE A 35 9.38 30.29 14.25
CA ILE A 35 9.86 29.29 13.30
C ILE A 35 8.72 28.86 12.39
N THR A 36 8.98 28.76 11.09
CA THR A 36 7.96 28.30 10.12
C THR A 36 7.83 26.78 10.16
N GLY A 37 6.62 26.27 9.90
CA GLY A 37 6.40 24.84 9.82
C GLY A 37 7.21 24.17 8.71
N GLU A 38 7.49 24.86 7.61
CA GLU A 38 8.38 24.40 6.54
C GLU A 38 9.82 24.20 7.04
N SER A 39 10.33 25.13 7.85
CA SER A 39 11.63 24.97 8.51
C SER A 39 11.64 23.76 9.45
N ILE A 40 10.59 23.56 10.25
CA ILE A 40 10.47 22.39 11.14
C ILE A 40 10.46 21.09 10.34
N LEU A 41 9.68 21.01 9.27
CA LEU A 41 9.59 19.82 8.41
C LEU A 41 10.95 19.47 7.78
N ARG A 42 11.71 20.49 7.37
CA ARG A 42 13.00 20.32 6.71
C ARG A 42 14.14 20.04 7.70
N GLU A 43 14.20 20.77 8.81
CA GLU A 43 15.34 20.75 9.73
C GLU A 43 15.18 19.69 10.83
N THR A 44 13.98 19.54 11.41
CA THR A 44 13.72 18.57 12.48
C THR A 44 13.39 17.20 11.93
N TRP A 45 12.57 17.14 10.88
CA TRP A 45 12.07 15.88 10.32
C TRP A 45 12.82 15.40 9.07
N GLN A 46 13.79 16.18 8.56
CA GLN A 46 14.56 15.90 7.35
C GLN A 46 13.68 15.43 6.18
N MET A 47 12.47 15.99 6.06
CA MET A 47 11.55 15.58 5.01
C MET A 47 11.94 16.17 3.66
N GLU A 48 11.76 15.37 2.62
CA GLU A 48 11.93 15.81 1.25
C GLU A 48 10.78 16.76 0.86
N MET A 49 11.10 18.05 0.80
CA MET A 49 10.19 19.13 0.35
C MET A 49 10.05 19.17 -1.19
N GLY A 50 10.71 18.26 -1.92
CA GLY A 50 10.72 18.23 -3.38
C GLY A 50 9.38 17.86 -4.03
N TYR A 51 8.40 17.37 -3.26
CA TYR A 51 7.08 16.98 -3.76
C TYR A 51 5.95 17.53 -2.88
N SER A 52 4.83 17.91 -3.52
CA SER A 52 3.67 18.52 -2.87
C SER A 52 2.82 17.49 -2.10
N LYS A 53 2.08 17.95 -1.07
CA LYS A 53 1.13 17.14 -0.29
C LYS A 53 0.10 16.39 -1.14
N TRP A 54 -0.25 16.93 -2.31
CA TRP A 54 -1.17 16.29 -3.26
C TRP A 54 -0.58 15.04 -3.92
N VAL A 55 0.75 14.98 -4.05
CA VAL A 55 1.46 13.82 -4.60
C VAL A 55 1.40 12.67 -3.60
N ASP A 56 1.63 12.95 -2.31
CA ASP A 56 1.51 11.95 -1.24
C ASP A 56 0.08 11.38 -1.17
N LEU A 57 -0.94 12.23 -1.29
CA LEU A 57 -2.34 11.81 -1.36
C LEU A 57 -2.63 10.97 -2.62
N GLY A 58 -2.11 11.36 -3.77
CA GLY A 58 -2.24 10.61 -5.02
C GLY A 58 -1.63 9.21 -4.94
N ILE A 59 -0.47 9.07 -4.31
CA ILE A 59 0.19 7.78 -4.07
C ILE A 59 -0.66 6.90 -3.14
N LEU A 60 -1.19 7.46 -2.05
CA LEU A 60 -2.07 6.73 -1.12
C LEU A 60 -3.32 6.21 -1.84
N MET A 61 -3.97 7.05 -2.64
CA MET A 61 -5.12 6.64 -3.45
C MET A 61 -4.75 5.56 -4.47
N GLY A 62 -3.59 5.70 -5.12
CA GLY A 62 -3.05 4.69 -6.04
C GLY A 62 -2.84 3.34 -5.38
N MET A 63 -2.28 3.32 -4.16
CA MET A 63 -2.11 2.09 -3.38
C MET A 63 -3.45 1.42 -3.10
N VAL A 64 -4.48 2.17 -2.68
CA VAL A 64 -5.81 1.61 -2.41
C VAL A 64 -6.41 0.94 -3.64
N VAL A 65 -6.38 1.62 -4.79
CA VAL A 65 -6.88 1.06 -6.05
C VAL A 65 -6.09 -0.17 -6.46
N PHE A 66 -4.76 -0.12 -6.36
CA PHE A 66 -3.89 -1.24 -6.70
C PHE A 66 -4.18 -2.48 -5.84
N TYR A 67 -4.29 -2.33 -4.52
CA TYR A 67 -4.64 -3.45 -3.63
C TYR A 67 -6.03 -4.04 -3.94
N ARG A 68 -7.01 -3.19 -4.29
CA ARG A 68 -8.34 -3.66 -4.72
C ARG A 68 -8.27 -4.46 -6.01
N LEU A 69 -7.49 -4.01 -7.00
CA LEU A 69 -7.32 -4.74 -8.25
C LEU A 69 -6.57 -6.06 -8.06
N MET A 70 -5.52 -6.08 -7.24
CA MET A 70 -4.82 -7.31 -6.87
C MET A 70 -5.77 -8.30 -6.20
N PHE A 71 -6.57 -7.84 -5.23
CA PHE A 71 -7.55 -8.68 -4.54
C PHE A 71 -8.56 -9.30 -5.51
N LEU A 72 -9.14 -8.48 -6.40
CA LEU A 72 -10.07 -8.97 -7.43
C LEU A 72 -9.38 -9.92 -8.43
N GLY A 73 -8.12 -9.65 -8.78
CA GLY A 73 -7.32 -10.51 -9.65
C GLY A 73 -7.11 -11.90 -9.04
N ILE A 74 -6.68 -11.94 -7.77
CA ILE A 74 -6.48 -13.18 -7.02
C ILE A 74 -7.80 -13.94 -6.89
N LEU A 75 -8.91 -13.26 -6.59
CA LEU A 75 -10.23 -13.91 -6.51
C LEU A 75 -10.63 -14.53 -7.86
N LYS A 76 -10.51 -13.80 -8.97
CA LYS A 76 -10.84 -14.32 -10.31
C LYS A 76 -9.97 -15.51 -10.72
N LEU A 77 -8.68 -15.46 -10.37
CA LEU A 77 -7.75 -16.57 -10.61
C LEU A 77 -8.15 -17.78 -9.74
N SER A 78 -8.40 -17.57 -8.45
CA SER A 78 -8.80 -18.62 -7.51
C SER A 78 -10.14 -19.26 -7.86
N GLU A 79 -11.12 -18.47 -8.30
CA GLU A 79 -12.40 -18.97 -8.83
C GLU A 79 -12.21 -19.85 -10.06
N LYS A 80 -11.21 -19.57 -10.90
CA LYS A 80 -10.88 -20.38 -12.07
C LYS A 80 -10.14 -21.68 -11.73
N GLU A 81 -9.42 -21.73 -10.61
CA GLU A 81 -8.74 -22.96 -10.18
C GLU A 81 -9.69 -23.99 -9.56
N ARG A 82 -10.74 -23.55 -8.84
CA ARG A 82 -11.73 -24.46 -8.24
C ARG A 82 -12.35 -25.47 -9.22
N PRO A 83 -12.83 -25.09 -10.43
CA PRO A 83 -13.35 -26.05 -11.40
C PRO A 83 -12.25 -26.91 -12.03
N VAL A 84 -11.01 -26.40 -12.19
CA VAL A 84 -9.89 -27.17 -12.75
C VAL A 84 -9.44 -28.27 -11.79
N VAL A 85 -9.25 -27.94 -10.50
CA VAL A 85 -8.91 -28.91 -9.45
C VAL A 85 -10.02 -29.95 -9.31
N ARG A 86 -11.29 -29.53 -9.32
CA ARG A 86 -12.43 -30.45 -9.22
C ARG A 86 -12.54 -31.34 -10.46
N GLY A 87 -12.30 -30.81 -11.66
CA GLY A 87 -12.27 -31.57 -12.91
C GLY A 87 -11.14 -32.61 -12.94
N PHE A 88 -9.96 -32.25 -12.46
CA PHE A 88 -8.80 -33.13 -12.33
C PHE A 88 -9.05 -34.26 -11.32
N LEU A 89 -9.62 -33.96 -10.15
CA LEU A 89 -10.00 -34.95 -9.14
C LEU A 89 -11.05 -35.94 -9.66
N VAL A 90 -12.07 -35.44 -10.39
CA VAL A 90 -13.10 -36.28 -11.00
C VAL A 90 -12.51 -37.18 -12.09
N TRP A 91 -11.58 -36.66 -12.90
CA TRP A 91 -10.88 -37.44 -13.92
C TRP A 91 -10.05 -38.57 -13.31
N HIS A 92 -9.25 -38.27 -12.27
CA HIS A 92 -8.47 -39.29 -11.56
C HIS A 92 -9.35 -40.34 -10.88
N ARG A 93 -10.46 -39.94 -10.25
CA ARG A 93 -11.42 -40.87 -9.66
C ARG A 93 -12.03 -41.81 -10.70
N LYS A 94 -12.40 -41.29 -11.88
CA LYS A 94 -12.92 -42.11 -12.99
C LYS A 94 -11.89 -43.11 -13.50
N GLN A 95 -10.61 -42.73 -13.61
CA GLN A 95 -9.53 -43.64 -14.00
C GLN A 95 -9.36 -44.78 -12.98
N ALA A 96 -9.36 -44.46 -11.68
CA ALA A 96 -9.26 -45.47 -10.64
C ALA A 96 -10.45 -46.45 -10.63
N THR A 97 -11.68 -45.96 -10.80
CA THR A 97 -12.88 -46.82 -10.85
C THR A 97 -12.88 -47.74 -12.08
N LYS A 98 -12.47 -47.24 -13.26
CA LYS A 98 -12.37 -48.07 -14.47
C LYS A 98 -11.34 -49.20 -14.39
N VAL A 99 -10.32 -49.04 -13.56
CA VAL A 99 -9.29 -50.07 -13.33
C VAL A 99 -9.75 -51.14 -12.32
N LEU A 100 -10.75 -50.82 -11.50
CA LEU A 100 -11.28 -51.69 -10.45
C LEU A 100 -12.47 -52.56 -10.89
N ASP A 101 -13.10 -52.26 -12.03
CA ASP A 101 -14.12 -53.13 -12.61
C ASP A 101 -13.42 -54.34 -13.25
N PRO A 102 -13.65 -55.59 -12.78
CA PRO A 102 -13.09 -56.76 -13.43
C PRO A 102 -13.68 -56.88 -14.85
N MET A 103 -12.79 -57.09 -15.82
CA MET A 103 -13.16 -57.37 -17.21
C MET A 103 -14.10 -58.60 -17.25
N PRO A 104 -15.18 -58.59 -18.06
CA PRO A 104 -16.14 -59.70 -18.11
C PRO A 104 -15.52 -61.02 -18.56
#